data_AF-A0A7C1MGE6-F1
#
_entry.id   AF-A0A7C1MGE6-F1
#
_cell.length_a   1.000
_cell.length_b   1.000
_cell.length_c   1.000
_cell.angle_alpha   90.00
_cell.angle_beta   90.00
_cell.angle_gamma   90.00
#
_symmetry.space_group_name_H-M   'P 1'
#
loop_
_entity.id
_entity.type
_entity.pdbx_description
1 polymer ?
#
loop_
_entity_poly.entity_id
_entity_poly.type
_entity_poly.pdbx_seq_one_letter_code
_entity_poly.pdbx_strand_id
1 'polypeptide(L)'
;MFFHGMKRSLCIFIFCVPLFLLLPAQNPISPPGAYIAVPYNNGLLFAPDCAERNGKYCLYYCHPDRLNAEGVAIDGMDPPGPFGKGQPINTCGYNQIDPAVFTDDDDTAYYLWGQFSQKMAIYHIHTVNSHG
;
A
#
# COMPACT_ATOMS: atom_id res chain seq x y z
N MET A 1 -56.10 30.19 -25.58
CA MET A 1 -57.17 29.55 -24.79
C MET A 1 -56.55 28.31 -24.13
N PHE A 2 -56.43 28.32 -22.79
CA PHE A 2 -56.00 27.24 -21.85
C PHE A 2 -54.54 26.72 -21.93
N PHE A 3 -53.74 26.52 -20.87
CA PHE A 3 -53.74 26.82 -19.42
C PHE A 3 -52.30 26.58 -18.88
N HIS A 4 -51.89 27.25 -17.79
CA HIS A 4 -50.97 26.84 -16.68
C HIS A 4 -49.68 26.02 -16.99
N GLY A 5 -48.45 26.39 -16.59
CA GLY A 5 -48.00 26.82 -15.26
C GLY A 5 -47.35 25.65 -14.49
N MET A 6 -46.02 25.58 -14.38
CA MET A 6 -45.34 24.78 -13.33
C MET A 6 -43.86 25.18 -13.16
N LYS A 7 -43.54 25.77 -12.00
CA LYS A 7 -42.16 25.99 -11.51
C LYS A 7 -41.56 24.64 -11.09
N ARG A 8 -40.34 24.31 -11.53
CA ARG A 8 -39.55 23.16 -11.05
C ARG A 8 -38.08 23.61 -10.99
N SER A 9 -37.65 24.13 -9.84
CA SER A 9 -36.94 23.39 -8.79
C SER A 9 -35.63 22.79 -9.32
N LEU A 10 -34.53 23.49 -9.01
CA LEU A 10 -33.15 23.11 -9.27
C LEU A 10 -32.82 21.84 -8.47
N CYS A 11 -33.04 20.67 -9.08
CA CYS A 11 -32.50 19.42 -8.56
C CYS A 11 -30.98 19.44 -8.79
N ILE A 12 -30.25 19.88 -7.77
CA ILE A 12 -28.84 19.59 -7.60
C ILE A 12 -28.72 18.06 -7.54
N PHE A 13 -28.36 17.44 -8.65
CA PHE A 13 -27.86 16.06 -8.66
C PHE A 13 -26.48 16.08 -8.01
N ILE A 14 -26.44 16.10 -6.67
CA ILE A 14 -25.30 15.55 -5.93
C ILE A 14 -25.29 14.07 -6.31
N PHE A 15 -24.50 13.74 -7.33
CA PHE A 15 -23.97 12.40 -7.50
C PHE A 15 -23.11 12.15 -6.25
N CYS A 16 -23.77 11.70 -5.18
CA CYS A 16 -23.14 10.93 -4.13
C CYS A 16 -22.77 9.60 -4.78
N VAL A 17 -21.71 9.62 -5.61
CA VAL A 17 -20.99 8.39 -5.90
C VAL A 17 -20.49 7.95 -4.53
N PRO A 18 -20.91 6.79 -4.01
CA PRO A 18 -20.38 6.31 -2.76
C PRO A 18 -18.86 6.29 -2.94
N LEU A 19 -18.14 6.99 -2.06
CA LEU A 19 -16.68 7.09 -2.03
C LEU A 19 -15.99 5.70 -2.08
N PHE A 20 -16.77 4.65 -1.87
CA PHE A 20 -16.42 3.24 -2.03
C PHE A 20 -16.12 2.79 -3.49
N LEU A 21 -16.55 3.50 -4.53
CA LEU A 21 -16.25 3.15 -5.94
C LEU A 21 -14.91 3.71 -6.46
N LEU A 22 -14.18 4.45 -5.63
CA LEU A 22 -12.84 4.95 -5.90
C LEU A 22 -11.78 4.27 -5.02
N LEU A 23 -12.06 3.05 -4.54
CA LEU A 23 -11.07 2.33 -3.74
C LEU A 23 -9.90 1.92 -4.66
N PRO A 24 -8.67 2.41 -4.43
CA PRO A 24 -7.49 1.88 -5.11
C PRO A 24 -7.41 0.35 -4.89
N ALA A 25 -6.75 -0.34 -5.83
CA ALA A 25 -6.55 -1.79 -5.81
C ALA A 25 -6.27 -2.30 -4.40
N GLN A 26 -7.13 -3.18 -3.89
CA GLN A 26 -6.95 -3.84 -2.60
C GLN A 26 -6.36 -5.22 -2.84
N ASN A 27 -5.09 -5.38 -2.51
CA ASN A 27 -4.36 -6.61 -2.69
C ASN A 27 -4.53 -7.49 -1.45
N PRO A 28 -5.08 -8.71 -1.59
CA PRO A 28 -5.10 -9.65 -0.50
C PRO A 28 -3.68 -10.19 -0.26
N ILE A 29 -3.29 -10.25 1.01
CA ILE A 29 -2.13 -11.03 1.44
C ILE A 29 -2.55 -12.50 1.51
N SER A 30 -1.70 -13.44 1.09
CA SER A 30 -1.99 -14.87 1.17
C SER A 30 -1.59 -15.49 2.52
N PRO A 31 -2.47 -16.24 3.22
CA PRO A 31 -3.90 -16.45 2.93
C PRO A 31 -4.74 -15.20 3.22
N PRO A 32 -5.84 -14.95 2.46
CA PRO A 32 -6.61 -13.70 2.51
C PRO A 32 -7.07 -13.34 3.93
N GLY A 33 -6.76 -12.12 4.38
CA GLY A 33 -7.16 -11.62 5.70
C GLY A 33 -6.79 -10.16 5.97
N ALA A 34 -5.69 -9.69 5.36
CA ALA A 34 -5.31 -8.28 5.34
C ALA A 34 -5.31 -7.74 3.90
N TYR A 35 -5.71 -6.48 3.75
CA TYR A 35 -5.78 -5.79 2.47
C TYR A 35 -4.83 -4.61 2.46
N ILE A 36 -4.09 -4.48 1.36
CA ILE A 36 -3.15 -3.37 1.12
C ILE A 36 -3.58 -2.60 -0.14
N ALA A 37 -3.54 -1.28 -0.10
CA ALA A 37 -3.69 -0.48 -1.31
C ALA A 37 -2.36 -0.39 -2.11
N VAL A 38 -2.20 -1.18 -3.19
CA VAL A 38 -1.01 -1.18 -4.06
C VAL A 38 -1.38 -0.74 -5.49
N PRO A 39 -1.22 0.54 -5.86
CA PRO A 39 -1.77 1.08 -7.12
C PRO A 39 -1.11 0.52 -8.38
N TYR A 40 0.08 -0.09 -8.26
CA TYR A 40 0.85 -0.63 -9.39
C TYR A 40 0.68 -2.15 -9.57
N ASN A 41 -0.12 -2.82 -8.74
CA ASN A 41 -0.28 -4.26 -8.78
C ASN A 41 -1.70 -4.65 -8.34
N ASN A 42 -2.37 -5.57 -9.05
CA ASN A 42 -3.69 -6.12 -8.66
C ASN A 42 -3.64 -7.59 -8.20
N GLY A 43 -2.43 -8.17 -8.10
CA GLY A 43 -2.19 -9.55 -7.73
C GLY A 43 -2.12 -9.79 -6.22
N LEU A 44 -1.95 -11.06 -5.86
CA LEU A 44 -1.70 -11.50 -4.49
C LEU A 44 -0.32 -11.05 -4.01
N LEU A 45 -0.24 -10.78 -2.71
CA LEU A 45 0.99 -10.47 -2.00
C LEU A 45 1.36 -11.62 -1.07
N PHE A 46 2.66 -11.79 -0.84
CA PHE A 46 3.21 -12.94 -0.12
C PHE A 46 4.28 -12.52 0.89
N ALA A 47 4.53 -13.46 1.81
CA ALA A 47 5.59 -13.40 2.82
C ALA A 47 5.75 -12.02 3.49
N PRO A 48 4.68 -11.47 4.08
CA PRO A 48 4.75 -10.13 4.63
C PRO A 48 5.63 -10.08 5.88
N ASP A 49 6.28 -8.93 6.09
CA ASP A 49 6.90 -8.58 7.35
C ASP A 49 6.52 -7.14 7.76
N CYS A 50 6.34 -6.91 9.05
CA CYS A 50 5.81 -5.64 9.58
C CYS A 50 6.79 -5.01 10.55
N ALA A 51 7.09 -3.73 10.36
CA ALA A 51 7.88 -2.94 11.29
C ALA A 51 7.18 -1.63 11.65
N GLU A 52 7.30 -1.24 12.92
CA GLU A 52 6.90 0.08 13.38
C GLU A 52 7.97 1.11 13.03
N ARG A 53 7.55 2.29 12.55
CA ARG A 53 8.41 3.44 12.32
C ARG A 53 7.65 4.73 12.57
N ASN A 54 8.16 5.59 13.45
CA ASN A 54 7.53 6.88 13.79
C ASN A 54 6.05 6.74 14.22
N GLY A 55 5.71 5.69 14.99
CA GLY A 55 4.34 5.42 15.44
C GLY A 55 3.37 4.99 14.33
N LYS A 56 3.88 4.61 13.16
CA LYS A 56 3.11 4.00 12.06
C LYS A 56 3.68 2.62 11.74
N TYR A 57 2.84 1.76 11.19
CA TYR A 57 3.25 0.42 10.76
C TYR A 57 3.51 0.40 9.26
N CYS A 58 4.69 -0.11 8.89
CA CYS A 58 5.09 -0.39 7.53
C CYS A 58 5.02 -1.90 7.27
N LEU A 59 4.30 -2.29 6.23
CA LEU A 59 4.17 -3.69 5.83
C LEU A 59 4.93 -3.93 4.52
N TYR A 60 5.95 -4.75 4.61
CA TYR A 60 6.77 -5.20 3.50
C TYR A 60 6.17 -6.47 2.92
N TYR A 61 6.26 -6.64 1.61
CA TYR A 61 5.68 -7.78 0.91
C TYR A 61 6.43 -8.07 -0.39
N CYS A 62 6.33 -9.31 -0.86
CA CYS A 62 6.74 -9.68 -2.21
C CYS A 62 5.56 -10.08 -3.09
N HIS A 63 5.76 -10.06 -4.41
CA HIS A 63 4.77 -10.50 -5.39
C HIS A 63 5.43 -10.99 -6.69
N PRO A 64 4.74 -11.77 -7.54
CA PRO A 64 5.35 -12.46 -8.68
C PRO A 64 5.79 -11.56 -9.85
N ASP A 65 5.75 -10.23 -9.71
CA ASP A 65 6.28 -9.32 -10.74
C ASP A 65 7.79 -9.36 -10.72
N ARG A 66 8.41 -9.57 -11.89
CA ARG A 66 9.87 -9.64 -12.01
C ARG A 66 10.55 -8.27 -12.06
N LEU A 67 9.79 -7.18 -12.23
CA LEU A 67 10.31 -5.82 -12.23
C LEU A 67 10.21 -5.18 -10.84
N ASN A 68 9.09 -5.43 -10.15
CA ASN A 68 8.79 -4.87 -8.83
C ASN A 68 8.53 -5.97 -7.80
N ALA A 69 9.44 -6.94 -7.68
CA ALA A 69 9.20 -8.14 -6.88
C ALA A 69 8.96 -7.85 -5.38
N GLU A 70 9.49 -6.73 -4.90
CA GLU A 70 9.47 -6.29 -3.50
C GLU A 70 8.72 -4.95 -3.37
N GLY A 71 8.00 -4.76 -2.27
CA GLY A 71 7.26 -3.53 -2.00
C GLY A 71 7.03 -3.28 -0.51
N VAL A 72 6.60 -2.05 -0.22
CA VAL A 72 6.24 -1.62 1.15
C VAL A 72 4.98 -0.77 1.12
N ALA A 73 4.10 -0.96 2.10
CA ALA A 73 2.98 -0.08 2.41
C ALA A 73 3.22 0.62 3.74
N ILE A 74 3.14 1.95 3.77
CA ILE A 74 3.74 2.80 4.83
C ILE A 74 2.71 3.52 5.72
N ASP A 75 1.42 3.25 5.55
CA ASP A 75 0.34 3.99 6.22
C ASP A 75 -0.56 3.08 7.06
N GLY A 76 0.05 2.16 7.82
CA GLY A 76 -0.65 1.34 8.80
C GLY A 76 -0.86 2.09 10.12
N MET A 77 -2.11 2.14 10.60
CA MET A 77 -2.45 2.71 11.92
C MET A 77 -2.23 1.73 13.06
N ASP A 78 -2.41 0.43 12.80
CA ASP A 78 -2.27 -0.65 13.78
C ASP A 78 -1.47 -1.83 13.17
N PRO A 79 -0.86 -2.72 13.97
CA PRO A 79 -0.12 -3.88 13.46
C PRO A 79 -0.90 -4.77 12.47
N PRO A 80 -2.22 -5.04 12.65
CA PRO A 80 -3.00 -5.80 11.67
C PRO A 80 -3.47 -5.00 10.45
N GLY A 81 -3.16 -3.70 10.37
CA GLY A 81 -3.64 -2.80 9.32
C GLY A 81 -4.97 -2.10 9.65
N PRO A 82 -5.64 -1.49 8.67
CA PRO A 82 -5.37 -1.56 7.22
C PRO A 82 -4.08 -0.85 6.82
N PHE A 83 -3.47 -1.30 5.70
CA PHE A 83 -2.26 -0.69 5.15
C PHE A 83 -2.56 0.04 3.83
N GLY A 84 -1.90 1.18 3.63
CA GLY A 84 -2.05 2.00 2.43
C GLY A 84 -0.73 2.49 1.86
N LYS A 85 -0.81 3.17 0.70
CA LYS A 85 0.33 3.78 -0.01
C LYS A 85 1.42 2.76 -0.34
N GLY A 86 1.02 1.61 -0.92
CA GLY A 86 1.96 0.62 -1.42
C GLY A 86 2.87 1.21 -2.50
N GLN A 87 4.17 1.00 -2.36
CA GLN A 87 5.20 1.47 -3.29
C GLN A 87 6.25 0.37 -3.53
N PRO A 88 6.81 0.28 -4.75
CA PRO A 88 7.84 -0.71 -5.05
C PRO A 88 9.14 -0.37 -4.33
N ILE A 89 9.88 -1.39 -3.92
CA ILE A 89 11.26 -1.24 -3.42
C ILE A 89 12.20 -1.47 -4.59
N ASN A 90 13.11 -0.52 -4.82
CA ASN A 90 14.16 -0.70 -5.81
C ASN A 90 15.26 -1.61 -5.25
N THR A 91 15.27 -2.86 -5.70
CA THR A 91 16.27 -3.87 -5.33
C THR A 91 17.54 -3.80 -6.20
N CYS A 92 17.70 -2.78 -7.06
CA CYS A 92 18.81 -2.65 -8.01
C CYS A 92 19.00 -3.87 -8.92
N GLY A 93 17.90 -4.54 -9.28
CA GLY A 93 17.88 -5.72 -10.15
C GLY A 93 18.09 -7.05 -9.41
N TYR A 94 18.31 -7.03 -8.10
CA TYR A 94 18.37 -8.25 -7.27
C TYR A 94 16.96 -8.71 -6.87
N ASN A 95 16.08 -8.93 -7.84
CA ASN A 95 14.69 -9.32 -7.59
C ASN A 95 14.60 -10.74 -7.01
N GLN A 96 14.09 -10.87 -5.79
CA GLN A 96 13.89 -12.12 -5.06
C GLN A 96 12.52 -12.09 -4.35
N ILE A 97 12.40 -12.77 -3.20
CA ILE A 97 11.19 -12.83 -2.38
C ILE A 97 11.56 -12.84 -0.90
N ASP A 98 10.54 -13.03 -0.04
CA ASP A 98 10.63 -13.25 1.41
C ASP A 98 11.32 -12.10 2.13
N PRO A 99 10.68 -10.90 2.13
CA PRO A 99 11.20 -9.76 2.84
C PRO A 99 11.26 -10.01 4.34
N ALA A 100 12.30 -9.46 4.96
CA ALA A 100 12.41 -9.30 6.40
C ALA A 100 13.01 -7.92 6.69
N VAL A 101 12.49 -7.23 7.69
CA VAL A 101 12.95 -5.90 8.09
C VAL A 101 13.38 -5.92 9.55
N PHE A 102 14.52 -5.29 9.81
CA PHE A 102 15.01 -5.05 11.16
C PHE A 102 15.32 -3.56 11.30
N THR A 103 14.76 -2.90 12.31
CA THR A 103 15.10 -1.51 12.64
C THR A 103 15.97 -1.52 13.89
N ASP A 104 17.14 -0.90 13.78
CA ASP A 104 18.11 -0.79 14.88
C ASP A 104 17.79 0.43 15.76
N ASP A 105 18.46 0.54 16.91
CA ASP A 105 18.23 1.58 17.92
C ASP A 105 18.56 3.00 17.43
N ASP A 106 19.25 3.13 16.29
CA ASP A 106 19.60 4.39 15.63
C ASP A 106 18.63 4.78 14.49
N ASP A 107 17.47 4.13 14.42
CA ASP A 107 16.45 4.26 13.36
C ASP A 107 16.90 3.75 11.96
N THR A 108 18.05 3.06 11.88
CA THR A 108 18.47 2.41 10.64
C THR A 108 17.62 1.17 10.38
N ALA A 109 16.89 1.18 9.27
CA ALA A 109 16.18 0.00 8.78
C ALA A 109 17.09 -0.82 7.85
N TYR A 110 17.25 -2.10 8.18
CA TYR A 110 17.89 -3.11 7.35
C TYR A 110 16.81 -3.91 6.65
N TYR A 111 16.84 -3.88 5.32
CA TYR A 111 15.96 -4.69 4.48
C TYR A 111 16.70 -5.92 4.00
N LEU A 112 16.15 -7.08 4.33
CA LEU A 112 16.64 -8.39 3.97
C LEU A 112 15.65 -9.04 3.02
N TRP A 113 16.13 -9.72 1.99
CA TRP A 113 15.27 -10.47 1.07
C TRP A 113 16.11 -11.52 0.33
N GLY A 114 15.50 -12.59 -0.15
CA GLY A 114 16.23 -13.63 -0.88
C GLY A 114 15.64 -15.01 -0.73
N GLN A 115 15.69 -15.79 -1.82
CA GLN A 115 15.55 -17.23 -1.77
C GLN A 115 16.85 -17.87 -2.26
N PHE A 116 17.42 -18.80 -1.49
CA PHE A 116 18.73 -19.44 -1.72
C PHE A 116 19.97 -18.52 -1.66
N SER A 117 19.83 -17.22 -1.93
CA SER A 117 20.90 -16.23 -1.85
C SER A 117 20.41 -14.97 -1.17
N GLN A 118 20.68 -14.85 0.14
CA GLN A 118 20.30 -13.69 0.95
C GLN A 118 20.89 -12.39 0.38
N LYS A 119 20.09 -11.34 0.40
CA LYS A 119 20.48 -9.95 0.16
C LYS A 119 20.14 -9.13 1.40
N MET A 120 20.87 -8.03 1.56
CA MET A 120 20.66 -7.06 2.61
C MET A 120 21.04 -5.68 2.08
N ALA A 121 20.27 -4.67 2.44
CA ALA A 121 20.59 -3.28 2.19
C ALA A 121 20.10 -2.40 3.36
N ILE A 122 20.78 -1.29 3.58
CA ILE A 122 20.22 -0.20 4.37
C ILE A 122 19.07 0.40 3.58
N TYR A 123 17.89 0.48 4.17
CA TYR A 123 16.68 0.94 3.52
C TYR A 123 16.21 2.25 4.13
N HIS A 124 16.21 3.29 3.31
CA HIS A 124 15.64 4.57 3.67
C HIS A 124 14.20 4.61 3.16
N ILE A 125 13.22 4.34 4.03
CA ILE A 125 11.81 4.57 3.64
C ILE A 125 11.63 6.07 3.47
N HIS A 126 11.34 6.49 2.24
CA HIS A 126 10.87 7.83 1.98
C HIS A 126 9.39 7.90 2.38
N THR A 127 9.13 8.27 3.63
CA THR A 127 7.78 8.73 3.97
C THR A 127 7.56 10.04 3.23
N VAL A 128 6.56 10.08 2.35
CA VAL A 128 6.12 11.34 1.74
C VAL A 128 5.74 12.27 2.88
N ASN A 129 6.56 13.30 3.12
CA ASN A 129 6.26 14.32 4.11
C ASN A 129 4.93 14.95 3.71
N SER A 130 3.88 14.69 4.48
CA SER A 130 2.57 15.31 4.31
C SER A 130 2.59 16.72 4.89
N HIS A 131 3.46 17.60 4.39
CA HIS A 131 3.46 19.03 4.68
C HIS A 131 3.67 19.81 3.38
N GLY A 132 2.57 20.42 2.92
CA GLY A 132 2.44 21.27 1.73
C GLY A 132 0.97 21.58 1.48
#